data_AF-A0A7S1E4Y0-F1
#
_entry.id   AF-A0A7S1E4Y0-F1
#
_cell.length_a   1.000
_cell.length_b   1.000
_cell.length_c   1.000
_cell.angle_alpha   90.00
_cell.angle_beta   90.00
_cell.angle_gamma   90.00
#
_symmetry.space_group_name_H-M   'P 1'
#
loop_
_entity.id
_entity.type
_entity.pdbx_description
1 polymer ?
#
loop_
_entity_poly.entity_id
_entity_poly.type
_entity_poly.pdbx_seq_one_letter_code
_entity_poly.pdbx_strand_id
1 'polypeptide(L)'
;AINAINCASVLRPGGPVYFAADHKVAVDHIQEYSKQHNLPVVFLEHAEDPLHLDLARNLTERSPSDYYATFVDLLILGQSRCLAYSNGGYGTFGLLLGFNASCS
;
A
#
# COMPACT_ATOMS: atom_id res chain seq x y z
N ALA A 1 2.21 8.73 5.82
CA ALA A 1 2.30 7.27 6.05
C ALA A 1 2.14 6.89 7.53
N ILE A 2 2.94 7.43 8.47
CA ILE A 2 2.86 7.07 9.92
C ILE A 2 1.44 7.18 10.49
N ASN A 3 0.72 8.27 10.21
CA ASN A 3 -0.66 8.45 10.69
C ASN A 3 -1.60 7.32 10.23
N ALA A 4 -1.44 6.83 8.99
CA ALA A 4 -2.25 5.73 8.46
C ALA A 4 -1.92 4.41 9.18
N ILE A 5 -0.64 4.15 9.47
CA ILE A 5 -0.20 2.98 10.24
C ILE A 5 -0.76 3.02 11.67
N ASN A 6 -0.69 4.17 12.33
CA ASN A 6 -1.21 4.33 13.69
C ASN A 6 -2.74 4.17 13.71
N CYS A 7 -3.44 4.74 12.73
CA CYS A 7 -4.88 4.55 12.55
C CYS A 7 -5.23 3.07 12.36
N ALA A 8 -4.58 2.37 11.42
CA ALA A 8 -4.79 0.95 11.17
C ALA A 8 -4.52 0.10 12.43
N SER A 9 -3.49 0.45 13.20
CA SER A 9 -3.15 -0.24 14.46
C SER A 9 -4.21 -0.05 15.54
N VAL A 10 -4.89 1.10 15.57
CA VAL A 10 -6.04 1.34 16.47
C VAL A 10 -7.30 0.62 15.99
N LEU A 11 -7.54 0.57 14.67
CA LEU A 11 -8.67 -0.15 14.09
C LEU A 11 -8.58 -1.67 14.32
N ARG A 12 -7.37 -2.23 14.37
CA ARG A 12 -7.13 -3.65 14.62
C ARG A 12 -5.90 -3.88 15.52
N PRO A 13 -6.03 -3.72 16.85
CA PRO A 13 -4.92 -3.91 17.77
C PRO A 13 -4.29 -5.31 17.64
N GLY A 14 -2.97 -5.36 17.44
CA GLY A 14 -2.20 -6.60 17.31
C GLY A 14 -2.42 -7.39 16.01
N GLY A 15 -3.31 -6.94 15.11
CA GLY A 15 -3.49 -7.55 13.80
C GLY A 15 -2.45 -7.09 12.79
N PRO A 16 -2.13 -7.90 11.76
CA PRO A 16 -1.17 -7.51 10.75
C PRO A 16 -1.67 -6.34 9.92
N VAL A 17 -0.75 -5.42 9.58
CA VAL A 17 -1.01 -4.26 8.70
C VAL A 17 -0.20 -4.45 7.43
N TYR A 18 -0.86 -4.54 6.28
CA TYR A 18 -0.16 -4.48 5.00
C TYR A 18 0.10 -3.02 4.63
N PHE A 19 1.33 -2.67 4.30
CA PHE A 19 1.70 -1.33 3.85
C PHE A 19 2.16 -1.35 2.40
N ALA A 20 1.42 -0.60 1.56
CA ALA A 20 1.76 -0.33 0.18
C ALA A 20 2.09 1.16 0.01
N ALA A 21 3.14 1.45 -0.75
CA ALA A 21 3.52 2.79 -1.14
C ALA A 21 4.18 2.75 -2.51
N ASP A 22 4.14 3.88 -3.20
CA ASP A 22 4.66 4.09 -4.54
C ASP A 22 6.16 4.43 -4.58
N HIS A 23 6.82 4.54 -3.42
CA HIS A 23 8.22 4.93 -3.32
C HIS A 23 8.94 4.13 -2.23
N LYS A 24 10.10 3.56 -2.55
CA LYS A 24 10.89 2.71 -1.63
C LYS A 24 11.25 3.43 -0.33
N VAL A 25 11.62 4.71 -0.39
CA VAL A 25 11.86 5.55 0.81
C VAL A 25 10.69 5.52 1.79
N ALA A 26 9.44 5.52 1.33
CA ALA A 26 8.28 5.44 2.22
C ALA A 26 8.16 4.05 2.87
N VAL A 27 8.42 2.98 2.10
CA VAL A 27 8.47 1.60 2.59
C VAL A 27 9.56 1.44 3.65
N ASP A 28 10.78 1.86 3.35
CA ASP A 28 11.94 1.74 4.23
C ASP A 28 11.70 2.51 5.55
N HIS A 29 11.15 3.73 5.46
CA HIS A 29 10.82 4.53 6.64
C HIS A 29 9.75 3.88 7.52
N ILE A 30 8.69 3.31 6.94
CA ILE A 30 7.66 2.59 7.72
C ILE A 30 8.18 1.25 8.25
N GLN A 31 9.09 0.60 7.53
CA GLN A 31 9.75 -0.61 8.00
C GLN A 31 10.60 -0.31 9.24
N GLU A 32 11.35 0.79 9.27
CA GLU A 32 12.08 1.22 10.46
C GLU A 32 11.14 1.58 11.61
N TYR A 33 10.11 2.40 11.33
CA TYR A 33 9.11 2.79 12.32
C TYR A 33 8.41 1.58 12.96
N SER A 34 7.99 0.61 12.14
CA SER A 34 7.31 -0.61 12.62
C SER A 34 8.18 -1.45 13.54
N LYS A 35 9.49 -1.56 13.26
CA LYS A 35 10.45 -2.25 14.14
C LYS A 35 10.63 -1.52 15.47
N GLN A 36 10.78 -0.20 15.44
CA GLN A 36 10.95 0.62 16.64
C GLN A 36 9.73 0.54 17.58
N HIS A 37 8.52 0.42 17.01
CA HIS A 37 7.26 0.39 17.76
C HIS A 37 6.66 -1.01 17.92
N ASN A 38 7.36 -2.07 17.50
CA ASN A 38 6.90 -3.46 17.53
C ASN A 38 5.51 -3.65 16.89
N LEU A 39 5.28 -3.00 15.75
CA LEU A 39 4.04 -3.09 14.98
C LEU A 39 4.15 -4.23 13.94
N PRO A 40 3.12 -5.08 13.80
CA PRO A 40 3.12 -6.20 12.86
C PRO A 40 2.83 -5.71 11.42
N VAL A 41 3.74 -4.92 10.86
CA VAL A 41 3.61 -4.40 9.48
C VAL A 41 4.30 -5.32 8.49
N VAL A 42 3.58 -5.65 7.41
CA VAL A 42 4.05 -6.50 6.31
C VAL A 42 4.14 -5.67 5.04
N PHE A 43 5.16 -5.94 4.24
CA PHE A 43 5.47 -5.25 3.00
C PHE A 43 5.67 -6.28 1.90
N LEU A 44 5.32 -5.93 0.66
CA LEU A 44 5.82 -6.66 -0.50
C LEU A 44 7.24 -6.16 -0.79
N GLU A 45 8.20 -7.07 -0.91
CA GLU A 45 9.54 -6.71 -1.35
C GLU A 45 9.50 -6.35 -2.83
N HIS A 46 9.79 -5.09 -3.12
CA HIS A 46 9.93 -4.59 -4.47
C HIS A 46 11.42 -4.48 -4.80
N ALA A 47 11.85 -5.12 -5.90
CA ALA A 47 13.23 -5.00 -6.38
C ALA A 47 13.55 -3.59 -6.92
N GLU A 48 12.52 -2.87 -7.38
CA GLU A 48 12.59 -1.53 -7.95
C GLU A 48 11.45 -0.66 -7.40
N ASP A 49 11.56 0.66 -7.53
CA ASP A 49 10.46 1.57 -7.19
C ASP A 49 9.22 1.24 -8.04
N PRO A 50 8.01 1.25 -7.45
CA PRO A 50 6.77 1.05 -8.18
C PRO A 50 6.65 1.98 -9.40
N LEU A 51 6.23 1.41 -10.53
CA LEU A 51 6.16 2.15 -11.77
C LEU A 51 4.99 3.15 -11.74
N HIS A 52 5.31 4.44 -11.62
CA HIS A 52 4.30 5.50 -11.71
C HIS A 52 3.86 5.71 -13.16
N LEU A 53 2.58 5.46 -13.46
CA LEU A 53 1.98 5.70 -14.79
C LEU A 53 2.20 7.13 -15.28
N ASP A 54 2.18 8.09 -14.35
CA ASP A 54 2.24 9.53 -14.64
C ASP A 54 3.68 10.02 -14.92
N LEU A 55 4.69 9.23 -14.52
CA LEU A 55 6.11 9.56 -14.68
C LEU A 55 6.80 8.67 -15.72
N ALA A 56 6.11 7.61 -16.19
CA ALA A 56 6.62 6.69 -17.19
C ALA A 56 6.70 7.39 -18.55
N ARG A 57 7.92 7.78 -18.96
CA ARG A 57 8.18 8.43 -20.25
C ARG A 57 7.81 7.56 -21.46
N ASN A 58 7.77 6.23 -21.29
CA ASN A 58 7.58 5.25 -22.36
C ASN A 58 6.43 4.28 -22.05
N LEU A 59 5.22 4.78 -21.78
CA LEU A 59 4.03 3.95 -21.50
C LEU A 59 3.75 2.89 -22.58
N THR A 60 4.10 3.17 -23.84
CA THR A 60 3.92 2.24 -24.98
C THR A 60 4.93 1.10 -25.02
N GLU A 61 6.03 1.19 -24.27
CA GLU A 61 7.07 0.14 -24.20
C GLU A 61 6.88 -0.77 -22.97
N ARG A 62 5.92 -0.44 -22.09
CA ARG A 62 5.67 -1.17 -20.85
C ARG A 62 4.68 -2.29 -21.07
N SER A 63 5.02 -3.45 -20.53
CA SER A 63 4.14 -4.61 -20.52
C SER A 63 3.25 -4.59 -19.28
N PRO A 64 2.05 -5.21 -19.30
CA PRO A 64 1.23 -5.35 -18.09
C PRO A 64 1.97 -6.02 -16.92
N SER A 65 2.93 -6.92 -17.21
CA SER A 65 3.77 -7.55 -16.19
C SER A 65 4.63 -6.56 -15.41
N ASP A 66 4.97 -5.40 -15.98
CA ASP A 66 5.74 -4.36 -15.29
C ASP A 66 4.94 -3.73 -14.12
N TYR A 67 3.62 -3.89 -14.12
CA TYR A 67 2.70 -3.41 -13.09
C TYR A 67 2.27 -4.51 -12.11
N TYR A 68 2.86 -5.71 -12.19
CA TYR A 68 2.42 -6.87 -11.40
C TYR A 68 2.36 -6.58 -9.90
N ALA A 69 3.38 -5.93 -9.34
CA ALA A 69 3.41 -5.57 -7.93
C ALA A 69 2.26 -4.63 -7.54
N THR A 70 1.94 -3.65 -8.39
CA THR A 70 0.79 -2.75 -8.22
C THR A 70 -0.53 -3.53 -8.23
N PHE A 71 -0.68 -4.53 -9.09
CA PHE A 71 -1.88 -5.38 -9.08
C PHE A 71 -1.98 -6.23 -7.81
N VAL A 72 -0.86 -6.75 -7.31
CA VAL A 72 -0.82 -7.51 -6.04
C VAL A 72 -1.22 -6.62 -4.87
N ASP A 73 -0.67 -5.41 -4.78
CA ASP A 73 -1.07 -4.42 -3.77
C ASP A 73 -2.57 -4.14 -3.82
N LEU A 74 -3.12 -3.82 -5.00
CA LEU A 74 -4.55 -3.52 -5.16
C LEU A 74 -5.43 -4.70 -4.79
N LEU A 75 -5.00 -5.93 -5.09
CA LEU A 75 -5.69 -7.15 -4.68
C LEU A 75 -5.71 -7.29 -3.15
N ILE A 76 -4.57 -7.10 -2.48
CA ILE A 76 -4.46 -7.19 -1.02
C ILE A 76 -5.30 -6.08 -0.35
N LEU A 77 -5.24 -4.85 -0.89
CA LEU A 77 -6.04 -3.73 -0.44
C LEU A 77 -7.55 -4.02 -0.57
N GLY A 78 -8.00 -4.51 -1.73
CA GLY A 78 -9.41 -4.87 -1.96
C GLY A 78 -9.90 -6.05 -1.11
N GLN A 79 -9.01 -6.97 -0.72
CA GLN A 79 -9.34 -8.08 0.18
C GLN A 79 -9.16 -7.74 1.67
N SER A 80 -8.65 -6.55 1.99
CA SER A 80 -8.41 -6.14 3.37
C SER A 80 -9.74 -5.93 4.11
N ARG A 81 -9.74 -6.17 5.42
CA ARG A 81 -10.94 -5.95 6.26
C ARG A 81 -11.24 -4.46 6.44
N CYS A 82 -10.19 -3.66 6.59
CA CYS A 82 -10.22 -2.21 6.78
C CYS A 82 -9.05 -1.60 6.02
N LEU A 83 -9.23 -0.40 5.47
CA LEU A 83 -8.20 0.26 4.66
C LEU A 83 -7.99 1.70 5.16
N ALA A 84 -6.76 2.00 5.59
CA ALA A 84 -6.35 3.37 5.94
C ALA A 84 -5.40 3.89 4.86
N TYR A 85 -5.72 5.04 4.26
CA TYR A 85 -4.95 5.61 3.16
C TYR A 85 -4.82 7.12 3.29
N SER A 86 -3.82 7.68 2.60
CA SER A 86 -3.63 9.14 2.50
C SER A 86 -4.43 9.70 1.32
N ASN A 87 -4.51 11.03 1.19
CA ASN A 87 -5.10 11.67 0.01
C ASN A 87 -4.42 11.17 -1.28
N GLY A 88 -5.19 10.53 -2.15
CA GLY A 88 -4.70 9.99 -3.43
C GLY A 88 -5.65 8.99 -4.08
N GLY A 89 -5.45 8.76 -5.39
CA GLY A 89 -6.27 7.84 -6.18
C GLY A 89 -6.03 6.37 -5.88
N TYR A 90 -4.79 6.00 -5.51
CA TYR A 90 -4.40 4.59 -5.33
C TYR A 90 -5.13 3.90 -4.17
N GLY A 91 -5.09 4.50 -2.98
CA GLY A 91 -5.81 3.99 -1.81
C GLY A 91 -7.33 4.03 -2.00
N THR A 92 -7.85 5.09 -2.61
CA THR A 92 -9.27 5.21 -2.99
C THR A 92 -9.68 4.09 -3.94
N PHE A 93 -8.86 3.78 -4.94
CA PHE A 93 -9.14 2.70 -5.87
C PHE A 93 -9.13 1.33 -5.18
N GLY A 94 -8.16 1.08 -4.30
CA GLY A 94 -8.14 -0.13 -3.45
C GLY A 94 -9.42 -0.28 -2.60
N LEU A 95 -9.91 0.81 -2.01
CA LEU A 95 -11.18 0.83 -1.27
C LEU A 95 -12.38 0.48 -2.16
N LEU A 96 -12.43 1.04 -3.38
CA LEU A 96 -13.50 0.78 -4.35
C LEU A 96 -13.49 -0.67 -4.88
N LEU A 97 -12.33 -1.31 -4.94
CA LEU A 97 -12.21 -2.73 -5.29
C LEU A 97 -12.70 -3.65 -4.18
N GLY A 98 -12.74 -3.16 -2.94
CA GLY A 98 -13.16 -3.94 -1.78
C GLY A 98 -14.67 -4.11 -1.67
N PHE A 99 -15.07 -5.16 -0.96
CA PHE A 99 -16.49 -5.46 -0.71
C PHE A 99 -17.19 -4.38 0.14
N ASN A 100 -16.42 -3.67 0.99
CA ASN A 100 -16.95 -2.67 1.90
C ASN A 100 -16.28 -1.30 1.72
N ALA A 101 -16.75 -0.54 0.73
CA ALA A 101 -16.29 0.83 0.46
C ALA A 101 -16.60 1.84 1.59
N SER A 102 -17.36 1.44 2.63
CA SER A 102 -17.60 2.27 3.83
C SER A 102 -16.57 2.07 4.94
N CYS A 103 -15.62 1.13 4.76
CA CYS A 103 -14.59 0.85 5.76
C CYS A 103 -13.41 1.83 5.61
N SER A 104 -13.68 3.09 5.95
CA SER A 104 -12.73 4.21 6.03
C SER A 104 -12.54 4.67 7.47
#